data_AF-A0A3D3K7D5-F1
#
_entry.id   AF-A0A3D3K7D5-F1
#
_cell.length_a   1.000
_cell.length_b   1.000
_cell.length_c   1.000
_cell.angle_alpha   90.00
_cell.angle_beta   90.00
_cell.angle_gamma   90.00
#
_symmetry.space_group_name_H-M   'P 1'
#
loop_
_entity.id
_entity.type
_entity.pdbx_description
1 polymer ?
#
loop_
_entity_poly.entity_id
_entity_poly.type
_entity_poly.pdbx_seq_one_letter_code
_entity_poly.pdbx_strand_id
1 'polypeptide(L)'
;GNLDKVQEKARIIAVNLTHLQQSNLCNHAFGMQIADGNDFFPNGNGLTNDGRKVTQGLFDRAVCVDLKHMSYKSRKDLMSEIDAKKFKNVQPLICSHAGFTGTSFKNWAGSIQMVKNVKGSVYLEITKSLHSKNLGRRPGFPAFNASTINLFDEEIAWIVKNDGVIGISLDRRILGYIDLHDERPTGINSNSDVLVDKEFFSAEEWNALGIKKSQIGNTIDSDDILTSSELSECTEASITARNEFFSDHILNHLKHYFQVCKDHGISIAKAQKQITIGSDFDGLINPFANISTVQKMSDLKTYIRMNLLYFLKDLKDSKKWCSELNVDVFVEDLFYNNGYRFIKSRF
;
A
#
# COMPACT_ATOMS: atom_id res chain seq x y z
N GLY A 1 30.46 -11.27 7.69
CA GLY A 1 29.69 -11.58 6.46
C GLY A 1 29.69 -10.39 5.52
N ASN A 2 29.03 -10.47 4.36
CA ASN A 2 29.00 -9.35 3.38
C ASN A 2 28.39 -8.06 3.98
N LEU A 3 27.35 -8.18 4.82
CA LEU A 3 26.73 -7.04 5.50
C LEU A 3 27.72 -6.31 6.43
N ASP A 4 28.54 -7.04 7.19
CA ASP A 4 29.52 -6.44 8.11
C ASP A 4 30.55 -5.60 7.35
N LYS A 5 31.05 -6.12 6.21
CA LYS A 5 31.99 -5.39 5.33
C LYS A 5 31.39 -4.12 4.73
N VAL A 6 30.07 -4.11 4.48
CA VAL A 6 29.37 -2.90 4.02
C VAL A 6 29.20 -1.92 5.18
N GLN A 7 28.87 -2.40 6.37
CA GLN A 7 28.70 -1.56 7.57
C GLN A 7 29.98 -0.86 8.02
N GLU A 8 31.15 -1.43 7.74
CA GLU A 8 32.45 -0.76 7.92
C GLU A 8 32.61 0.51 7.08
N LYS A 9 31.86 0.62 5.96
CA LYS A 9 31.97 1.73 5.00
C LYS A 9 30.77 2.66 5.02
N ALA A 10 29.58 2.14 5.31
CA ALA A 10 28.34 2.89 5.30
C ALA A 10 27.34 2.30 6.29
N ARG A 11 26.66 3.17 7.04
CA ARG A 11 25.59 2.75 7.94
C ARG A 11 24.39 2.26 7.13
N ILE A 12 24.06 0.98 7.27
CA ILE A 12 22.85 0.39 6.69
C ILE A 12 21.70 0.56 7.68
N ILE A 13 20.62 1.23 7.26
CA ILE A 13 19.45 1.50 8.09
C ILE A 13 18.37 0.44 7.92
N ALA A 14 18.16 -0.01 6.68
CA ALA A 14 17.09 -0.92 6.31
C ALA A 14 17.51 -1.87 5.18
N VAL A 15 16.90 -3.06 5.15
CA VAL A 15 17.10 -4.07 4.09
C VAL A 15 15.78 -4.76 3.77
N ASN A 16 15.44 -4.88 2.49
CA ASN A 16 14.34 -5.73 2.01
C ASN A 16 14.80 -7.20 1.95
N LEU A 17 13.93 -8.13 2.32
CA LEU A 17 14.22 -9.57 2.24
C LEU A 17 13.97 -10.17 0.84
N THR A 18 13.20 -9.45 0.02
CA THR A 18 12.87 -9.83 -1.35
C THR A 18 12.55 -8.58 -2.18
N HIS A 19 12.42 -8.77 -3.49
CA HIS A 19 12.02 -7.74 -4.45
C HIS A 19 10.96 -8.35 -5.40
N LEU A 20 11.04 -8.10 -6.70
CA LEU A 20 10.08 -8.55 -7.72
C LEU A 20 10.19 -10.02 -8.11
N GLN A 21 11.18 -10.76 -7.61
CA GLN A 21 11.43 -12.16 -7.95
C GLN A 21 11.47 -13.03 -6.71
N GLN A 22 11.26 -14.33 -6.90
CA GLN A 22 11.29 -15.29 -5.82
C GLN A 22 12.65 -15.25 -5.10
N SER A 23 12.59 -15.04 -3.78
CA SER A 23 13.73 -15.12 -2.87
C SER A 23 13.64 -16.40 -2.07
N ASN A 24 14.80 -16.96 -1.69
CA ASN A 24 14.86 -18.07 -0.73
C ASN A 24 14.57 -17.60 0.72
N LEU A 25 14.45 -16.30 0.96
CA LEU A 25 14.20 -15.73 2.28
C LEU A 25 12.71 -15.60 2.60
N CYS A 26 11.92 -15.18 1.63
CA CYS A 26 10.47 -15.07 1.77
C CYS A 26 9.80 -14.98 0.39
N ASN A 27 8.49 -15.24 0.36
CA ASN A 27 7.69 -15.00 -0.83
C ASN A 27 7.46 -13.49 -1.06
N HIS A 28 7.32 -13.09 -2.33
CA HIS A 28 7.07 -11.70 -2.73
C HIS A 28 5.61 -11.46 -3.15
N ALA A 29 5.17 -10.20 -3.08
CA ALA A 29 3.92 -9.76 -3.70
C ALA A 29 4.17 -9.50 -5.19
N PHE A 30 3.17 -9.78 -6.03
CA PHE A 30 3.26 -9.44 -7.44
C PHE A 30 3.27 -7.91 -7.61
N GLY A 31 4.26 -7.40 -8.34
CA GLY A 31 4.46 -5.94 -8.50
C GLY A 31 4.69 -5.48 -9.93
N MET A 32 4.71 -6.38 -10.91
CA MET A 32 5.10 -6.03 -12.28
C MET A 32 3.98 -6.31 -13.29
N GLN A 33 3.40 -5.24 -13.84
CA GLN A 33 2.43 -5.33 -14.94
C GLN A 33 3.07 -5.10 -16.33
N ILE A 34 4.41 -5.10 -16.44
CA ILE A 34 5.13 -4.61 -17.64
C ILE A 34 5.82 -5.74 -18.45
N ALA A 35 5.92 -6.97 -17.92
CA ALA A 35 6.50 -8.08 -18.68
C ALA A 35 5.73 -9.40 -18.47
N ASP A 36 5.39 -10.05 -19.60
CA ASP A 36 4.72 -11.36 -19.69
C ASP A 36 5.66 -12.51 -19.31
N GLY A 37 6.11 -12.55 -18.06
CA GLY A 37 7.00 -13.59 -17.54
C GLY A 37 6.38 -14.32 -16.35
N ASN A 38 6.09 -15.62 -16.50
CA ASN A 38 5.72 -16.50 -15.38
C ASN A 38 6.79 -16.51 -14.26
N ASP A 39 8.03 -16.12 -14.57
CA ASP A 39 9.17 -16.06 -13.64
C ASP A 39 8.98 -15.05 -12.49
N PHE A 40 8.04 -14.11 -12.65
CA PHE A 40 7.72 -13.09 -11.65
C PHE A 40 6.48 -13.44 -10.82
N PHE A 41 5.80 -14.53 -11.13
CA PHE A 41 4.68 -14.99 -10.32
C PHE A 41 5.17 -15.49 -8.96
N PRO A 42 4.58 -15.00 -7.86
CA PRO A 42 4.91 -15.50 -6.53
C PRO A 42 4.69 -17.01 -6.41
N ASN A 43 5.70 -17.73 -5.92
CA ASN A 43 5.69 -19.19 -5.85
C ASN A 43 6.36 -19.72 -4.56
N GLY A 44 5.91 -19.25 -3.40
CA GLY A 44 6.34 -19.77 -2.11
C GLY A 44 5.27 -19.61 -1.05
N ASN A 45 5.64 -19.79 0.23
CA ASN A 45 4.69 -19.73 1.34
C ASN A 45 5.23 -18.92 2.52
N GLY A 46 5.13 -17.59 2.43
CA GLY A 46 5.51 -16.69 3.52
C GLY A 46 7.02 -16.65 3.81
N LEU A 47 7.35 -16.43 5.09
CA LEU A 47 8.74 -16.30 5.55
C LEU A 47 9.39 -17.67 5.72
N THR A 48 10.59 -17.88 5.17
CA THR A 48 11.32 -19.16 5.26
C THR A 48 12.21 -19.23 6.51
N ASN A 49 12.77 -20.41 6.81
CA ASN A 49 13.72 -20.55 7.92
C ASN A 49 14.99 -19.72 7.71
N ASP A 50 15.48 -19.61 6.47
CA ASP A 50 16.63 -18.76 6.17
C ASP A 50 16.27 -17.28 6.22
N GLY A 51 15.06 -16.91 5.81
CA GLY A 51 14.50 -15.56 6.03
C GLY A 51 14.48 -15.18 7.51
N ARG A 52 14.08 -16.09 8.40
CA ARG A 52 14.15 -15.88 9.87
C ARG A 52 15.57 -15.67 10.36
N LYS A 53 16.53 -16.49 9.92
CA LYS A 53 17.95 -16.33 10.31
C LYS A 53 18.51 -14.98 9.85
N VAL A 54 18.23 -14.59 8.60
CA VAL A 54 18.66 -13.29 8.07
C VAL A 54 18.01 -12.14 8.83
N THR A 55 16.70 -12.22 9.09
CA THR A 55 15.96 -11.24 9.89
C THR A 55 16.56 -11.05 11.28
N GLN A 56 16.84 -12.14 11.99
CA GLN A 56 17.51 -12.08 13.29
C GLN A 56 18.88 -11.40 13.18
N GLY A 57 19.66 -11.76 12.16
CA GLY A 57 20.96 -11.14 11.91
C GLY A 57 20.92 -9.64 11.60
N LEU A 58 19.84 -9.16 10.95
CA LEU A 58 19.59 -7.74 10.72
C LEU A 58 19.25 -7.03 12.03
N PHE A 59 18.34 -7.59 12.81
CA PHE A 59 17.95 -7.04 14.11
C PHE A 59 19.11 -6.94 15.10
N ASP A 60 19.97 -7.96 15.19
CA ASP A 60 21.16 -7.95 16.03
C ASP A 60 22.17 -6.85 15.64
N ARG A 61 22.06 -6.30 14.43
CA ARG A 61 22.91 -5.21 13.92
C ARG A 61 22.22 -3.86 13.94
N ALA A 62 21.05 -3.77 14.58
CA ALA A 62 20.18 -2.60 14.57
C ALA A 62 19.79 -2.15 13.14
N VAL A 63 19.64 -3.10 12.22
CA VAL A 63 19.14 -2.88 10.87
C VAL A 63 17.66 -3.22 10.81
N CYS A 64 16.85 -2.32 10.28
CA CYS A 64 15.42 -2.52 10.13
C CYS A 64 15.13 -3.46 8.95
N VAL A 65 14.05 -4.22 9.03
CA VAL A 65 13.52 -4.96 7.87
C VAL A 65 12.51 -4.08 7.14
N ASP A 66 12.70 -3.93 5.84
CA ASP A 66 11.73 -3.26 4.96
C ASP A 66 10.78 -4.29 4.34
N LEU A 67 9.48 -4.06 4.57
CA LEU A 67 8.38 -4.93 4.21
C LEU A 67 7.97 -4.83 2.74
N LYS A 68 8.38 -3.76 2.05
CA LYS A 68 8.03 -3.59 0.65
C LYS A 68 8.54 -4.77 -0.18
N HIS A 69 7.68 -5.20 -1.11
CA HIS A 69 7.76 -6.40 -1.96
C HIS A 69 7.53 -7.73 -1.28
N MET A 70 7.57 -7.84 0.06
CA MET A 70 7.17 -9.08 0.71
C MET A 70 5.69 -9.38 0.42
N SER A 71 5.33 -10.66 0.22
CA SER A 71 3.92 -11.07 0.12
C SER A 71 3.18 -10.74 1.41
N TYR A 72 1.85 -10.61 1.35
CA TYR A 72 1.03 -10.43 2.55
C TYR A 72 1.34 -11.51 3.62
N LYS A 73 1.43 -12.78 3.23
CA LYS A 73 1.72 -13.84 4.19
C LYS A 73 3.13 -13.73 4.78
N SER A 74 4.13 -13.36 3.98
CA SER A 74 5.50 -13.12 4.48
C SER A 74 5.52 -12.01 5.54
N ARG A 75 4.81 -10.90 5.31
CA ARG A 75 4.68 -9.81 6.28
C ARG A 75 3.93 -10.28 7.53
N LYS A 76 2.82 -11.00 7.36
CA LYS A 76 2.02 -11.58 8.45
C LYS A 76 2.83 -12.54 9.32
N ASP A 77 3.60 -13.44 8.71
CA ASP A 77 4.46 -14.38 9.44
C ASP A 77 5.49 -13.61 10.26
N LEU A 78 6.18 -12.63 9.67
CA LEU A 78 7.17 -11.81 10.37
C LEU A 78 6.56 -11.07 11.57
N MET A 79 5.46 -10.34 11.38
CA MET A 79 4.78 -9.59 12.44
C MET A 79 4.30 -10.52 13.56
N SER A 80 3.67 -11.64 13.21
CA SER A 80 3.17 -12.63 14.18
C SER A 80 4.31 -13.27 14.98
N GLU A 81 5.46 -13.51 14.36
CA GLU A 81 6.62 -14.08 15.03
C GLU A 81 7.36 -13.09 15.93
N ILE A 82 7.34 -11.79 15.58
CA ILE A 82 7.77 -10.70 16.47
C ILE A 82 6.85 -10.64 17.70
N ASP A 83 5.53 -10.64 17.52
CA ASP A 83 4.56 -10.63 18.62
C ASP A 83 4.71 -11.86 19.52
N ALA A 84 5.02 -13.02 18.93
CA ALA A 84 5.32 -14.26 19.65
C ALA A 84 6.74 -14.28 20.27
N LYS A 85 7.48 -13.17 20.23
CA LYS A 85 8.84 -13.01 20.80
C LYS A 85 9.86 -14.03 20.27
N LYS A 86 9.71 -14.49 19.02
CA LYS A 86 10.67 -15.40 18.38
C LYS A 86 11.96 -14.71 17.94
N PHE A 87 11.93 -13.39 17.81
CA PHE A 87 13.08 -12.57 17.47
C PHE A 87 13.60 -11.80 18.69
N LYS A 88 14.92 -11.58 18.74
CA LYS A 88 15.59 -10.71 19.72
C LYS A 88 16.02 -9.41 19.07
N ASN A 89 16.23 -8.38 19.88
CA ASN A 89 16.74 -7.07 19.44
C ASN A 89 15.91 -6.45 18.29
N VAL A 90 14.60 -6.71 18.29
CA VAL A 90 13.69 -6.34 17.21
C VAL A 90 13.79 -4.84 16.94
N GLN A 91 14.03 -4.50 15.67
CA GLN A 91 13.98 -3.14 15.19
C GLN A 91 12.59 -2.83 14.64
N PRO A 92 12.14 -1.57 14.67
CA PRO A 92 10.90 -1.17 14.02
C PRO A 92 10.89 -1.58 12.54
N LEU A 93 9.76 -2.09 12.06
CA LEU A 93 9.59 -2.45 10.66
C LEU A 93 9.33 -1.21 9.82
N ILE A 94 9.87 -1.21 8.60
CA ILE A 94 9.69 -0.14 7.63
C ILE A 94 8.84 -0.69 6.49
N CYS A 95 8.00 0.13 5.88
CA CYS A 95 7.50 -0.13 4.54
C CYS A 95 7.85 1.08 3.69
N SER A 96 8.95 1.02 2.95
CA SER A 96 9.57 2.21 2.37
C SER A 96 8.70 2.92 1.33
N HIS A 97 7.89 2.19 0.56
CA HIS A 97 7.02 2.75 -0.47
C HIS A 97 5.83 1.82 -0.80
N ALA A 98 4.64 2.09 -0.24
CA ALA A 98 3.42 1.35 -0.56
C ALA A 98 2.19 2.26 -0.58
N GLY A 99 1.10 1.76 -1.16
CA GLY A 99 -0.24 2.28 -0.95
C GLY A 99 -0.99 1.42 0.05
N PHE A 100 -2.30 1.64 0.13
CA PHE A 100 -3.20 0.89 0.99
C PHE A 100 -4.25 0.17 0.17
N THR A 101 -4.70 -0.97 0.65
CA THR A 101 -5.75 -1.77 -0.02
C THR A 101 -7.15 -1.20 0.22
N GLY A 102 -7.30 -0.25 1.16
CA GLY A 102 -8.59 0.33 1.54
C GLY A 102 -9.47 -0.60 2.39
N THR A 103 -8.95 -1.76 2.81
CA THR A 103 -9.74 -2.77 3.53
C THR A 103 -8.89 -3.62 4.47
N SER A 104 -9.56 -4.28 5.40
CA SER A 104 -8.98 -5.33 6.25
C SER A 104 -8.81 -6.63 5.46
N PHE A 105 -7.77 -7.41 5.77
CA PHE A 105 -7.53 -8.68 5.06
C PHE A 105 -8.72 -9.65 5.17
N LYS A 106 -9.42 -9.68 6.31
CA LYS A 106 -10.59 -10.54 6.52
C LYS A 106 -11.75 -10.29 5.53
N ASN A 107 -11.83 -9.06 4.99
CA ASN A 107 -12.87 -8.64 4.04
C ASN A 107 -12.37 -8.65 2.59
N TRP A 108 -11.06 -8.71 2.37
CA TRP A 108 -10.43 -8.59 1.06
C TRP A 108 -10.99 -9.55 0.00
N ALA A 109 -11.18 -10.82 0.39
CA ALA A 109 -11.75 -11.84 -0.50
C ALA A 109 -13.16 -11.48 -1.00
N GLY A 110 -13.90 -10.68 -0.22
CA GLY A 110 -15.25 -10.23 -0.55
C GLY A 110 -15.34 -9.38 -1.81
N SER A 111 -14.24 -8.76 -2.24
CA SER A 111 -14.17 -7.94 -3.46
C SER A 111 -13.59 -8.70 -4.67
N ILE A 112 -13.25 -9.98 -4.51
CA ILE A 112 -12.71 -10.78 -5.62
C ILE A 112 -13.86 -11.23 -6.51
N GLN A 113 -13.86 -10.80 -7.78
CA GLN A 113 -14.86 -11.23 -8.77
C GLN A 113 -14.43 -12.49 -9.52
N MET A 114 -13.13 -12.68 -9.71
CA MET A 114 -12.60 -13.81 -10.46
C MET A 114 -11.41 -14.44 -9.76
N VAL A 115 -11.39 -15.77 -9.78
CA VAL A 115 -10.26 -16.60 -9.35
C VAL A 115 -9.96 -17.59 -10.45
N LYS A 116 -8.71 -17.59 -10.95
CA LYS A 116 -8.25 -18.52 -11.99
C LYS A 116 -6.90 -19.12 -11.58
N ASN A 117 -6.84 -20.44 -11.49
CA ASN A 117 -5.57 -21.12 -11.24
C ASN A 117 -4.64 -20.96 -12.45
N VAL A 118 -3.38 -20.62 -12.18
CA VAL A 118 -2.29 -20.57 -13.14
C VAL A 118 -1.10 -21.38 -12.60
N LYS A 119 -0.01 -21.50 -13.35
CA LYS A 119 1.12 -22.36 -12.95
C LYS A 119 1.78 -21.84 -11.66
N GLY A 120 1.56 -22.52 -10.53
CA GLY A 120 2.14 -22.20 -9.22
C GLY A 120 1.47 -21.05 -8.46
N SER A 121 0.51 -20.38 -9.07
CA SER A 121 -0.13 -19.18 -8.53
C SER A 121 -1.62 -19.16 -8.88
N VAL A 122 -2.33 -18.18 -8.35
CA VAL A 122 -3.74 -17.92 -8.58
C VAL A 122 -3.85 -16.50 -9.11
N TYR A 123 -4.42 -16.36 -10.30
CA TYR A 123 -4.78 -15.07 -10.87
C TYR A 123 -6.10 -14.60 -10.28
N LEU A 124 -6.14 -13.35 -9.83
CA LEU A 124 -7.30 -12.71 -9.23
C LEU A 124 -7.67 -11.45 -10.00
N GLU A 125 -8.97 -11.21 -10.13
CA GLU A 125 -9.53 -9.91 -10.48
C GLU A 125 -10.33 -9.40 -9.29
N ILE A 126 -9.99 -8.19 -8.84
CA ILE A 126 -10.53 -7.60 -7.61
C ILE A 126 -11.24 -6.30 -7.98
N THR A 127 -12.54 -6.23 -7.69
CA THR A 127 -13.35 -5.04 -7.96
C THR A 127 -12.93 -3.88 -7.08
N LYS A 128 -13.01 -2.67 -7.62
CA LYS A 128 -12.62 -1.45 -6.91
C LYS A 128 -13.86 -0.77 -6.34
N SER A 129 -13.93 -0.65 -5.01
CA SER A 129 -15.01 0.08 -4.35
C SER A 129 -14.83 1.58 -4.54
N LEU A 130 -15.95 2.24 -4.77
CA LEU A 130 -16.09 3.70 -4.82
C LEU A 130 -16.11 4.33 -3.43
N HIS A 131 -16.40 3.55 -2.39
CA HIS A 131 -16.66 4.02 -1.02
C HIS A 131 -17.69 5.16 -0.96
N SER A 132 -18.67 5.15 -1.87
CA SER A 132 -19.66 6.21 -2.10
C SER A 132 -20.50 6.53 -0.87
N LYS A 133 -20.76 5.54 -0.01
CA LYS A 133 -21.54 5.68 1.23
C LYS A 133 -20.95 6.70 2.20
N ASN A 134 -19.64 6.93 2.14
CA ASN A 134 -18.92 7.88 2.99
C ASN A 134 -18.83 9.31 2.41
N LEU A 135 -19.15 9.49 1.12
CA LEU A 135 -19.06 10.77 0.42
C LEU A 135 -20.37 11.58 0.58
N GLY A 136 -20.24 12.86 0.95
CA GLY A 136 -21.38 13.76 1.12
C GLY A 136 -21.87 14.42 -0.19
N ARG A 137 -20.95 14.73 -1.12
CA ARG A 137 -21.20 15.31 -2.47
C ARG A 137 -20.06 14.88 -3.43
N ARG A 138 -20.38 14.47 -4.67
CA ARG A 138 -19.43 14.03 -5.75
C ARG A 138 -18.77 15.28 -6.38
N PRO A 139 -17.45 15.32 -6.67
CA PRO A 139 -16.80 14.47 -7.71
C PRO A 139 -15.44 13.85 -7.31
N GLY A 140 -15.09 12.69 -7.92
CA GLY A 140 -13.69 12.27 -8.08
C GLY A 140 -13.21 10.92 -7.54
N PHE A 141 -14.06 10.05 -6.99
CA PHE A 141 -13.86 8.61 -6.65
C PHE A 141 -12.43 8.05 -6.75
N PRO A 142 -11.51 8.50 -5.88
CA PRO A 142 -10.21 7.87 -5.82
C PRO A 142 -10.40 6.46 -5.24
N ALA A 143 -10.12 5.44 -6.03
CA ALA A 143 -10.13 4.06 -5.56
C ALA A 143 -8.77 3.66 -4.99
N PHE A 144 -8.75 2.59 -4.19
CA PHE A 144 -7.52 1.93 -3.75
C PHE A 144 -7.08 0.87 -4.75
N ASN A 145 -5.79 0.52 -4.76
CA ASN A 145 -5.32 -0.72 -5.38
C ASN A 145 -5.38 -1.84 -4.34
N ALA A 146 -6.27 -2.80 -4.57
CA ALA A 146 -6.53 -3.92 -3.67
C ALA A 146 -5.51 -5.06 -3.79
N SER A 147 -4.49 -4.95 -4.65
CA SER A 147 -3.37 -5.89 -4.71
C SER A 147 -2.60 -5.93 -3.39
N THR A 148 -2.05 -7.11 -3.08
CA THR A 148 -1.29 -7.39 -1.86
C THR A 148 0.12 -6.77 -1.84
N ILE A 149 0.53 -6.10 -2.92
CA ILE A 149 1.68 -5.19 -2.93
C ILE A 149 1.47 -4.00 -1.98
N ASN A 150 0.21 -3.67 -1.69
CA ASN A 150 -0.22 -2.68 -0.72
C ASN A 150 -0.48 -3.30 0.65
N LEU A 151 -0.62 -2.43 1.66
CA LEU A 151 -0.86 -2.83 3.04
C LEU A 151 -2.36 -2.93 3.35
N PHE A 152 -2.73 -3.96 4.13
CA PHE A 152 -4.05 -4.08 4.76
C PHE A 152 -4.13 -3.28 6.06
N ASP A 153 -5.35 -3.01 6.52
CA ASP A 153 -5.62 -2.22 7.73
C ASP A 153 -4.85 -2.72 8.96
N GLU A 154 -4.81 -4.04 9.14
CA GLU A 154 -4.10 -4.66 10.27
C GLU A 154 -2.59 -4.43 10.19
N GLU A 155 -2.01 -4.40 9.00
CA GLU A 155 -0.58 -4.17 8.78
C GLU A 155 -0.22 -2.71 9.06
N ILE A 156 -1.05 -1.78 8.59
CA ILE A 156 -0.91 -0.34 8.89
C ILE A 156 -0.91 -0.13 10.41
N ALA A 157 -1.94 -0.65 11.09
CA ALA A 157 -2.07 -0.51 12.53
C ALA A 157 -0.89 -1.14 13.29
N TRP A 158 -0.43 -2.32 12.85
CA TRP A 158 0.69 -3.01 13.49
C TRP A 158 2.00 -2.22 13.35
N ILE A 159 2.33 -1.75 12.14
CA ILE A 159 3.56 -0.98 11.87
C ILE A 159 3.57 0.29 12.74
N VAL A 160 2.46 1.03 12.77
CA VAL A 160 2.35 2.28 13.53
C VAL A 160 2.41 2.02 15.05
N LYS A 161 1.75 0.97 15.55
CA LYS A 161 1.80 0.61 16.99
C LYS A 161 3.22 0.30 17.45
N ASN A 162 4.00 -0.38 16.61
CA ASN A 162 5.37 -0.81 16.89
C ASN A 162 6.43 0.19 16.41
N ASP A 163 6.09 1.48 16.34
CA ASP A 163 6.99 2.60 16.05
C ASP A 163 7.73 2.49 14.71
N GLY A 164 7.18 1.71 13.78
CA GLY A 164 7.63 1.62 12.39
C GLY A 164 7.29 2.87 11.57
N VAL A 165 7.68 2.86 10.30
CA VAL A 165 7.38 3.97 9.36
C VAL A 165 6.89 3.43 8.04
N ILE A 166 5.85 4.06 7.50
CA ILE A 166 5.29 3.77 6.18
C ILE A 166 5.58 4.95 5.25
N GLY A 167 6.22 4.70 4.13
CA GLY A 167 6.31 5.64 3.02
C GLY A 167 5.17 5.44 2.03
N ILE A 168 4.42 6.50 1.75
CA ILE A 168 3.40 6.49 0.70
C ILE A 168 4.08 6.56 -0.67
N SER A 169 3.83 5.56 -1.51
CA SER A 169 4.30 5.53 -2.90
C SER A 169 3.67 6.63 -3.73
N LEU A 170 4.40 7.15 -4.72
CA LEU A 170 3.88 8.07 -5.73
C LEU A 170 3.65 7.40 -7.09
N ASP A 171 3.70 6.06 -7.17
CA ASP A 171 3.28 5.32 -8.35
C ASP A 171 1.74 5.30 -8.44
N ARG A 172 1.20 5.72 -9.60
CA ARG A 172 -0.24 5.84 -9.79
C ARG A 172 -0.99 4.52 -9.59
N ARG A 173 -0.40 3.41 -10.05
CA ARG A 173 -0.98 2.07 -9.95
C ARG A 173 -1.01 1.62 -8.49
N ILE A 174 0.02 1.94 -7.73
CA ILE A 174 0.09 1.63 -6.28
C ILE A 174 -0.97 2.42 -5.51
N LEU A 175 -1.22 3.67 -5.90
CA LEU A 175 -2.24 4.53 -5.31
C LEU A 175 -3.67 4.24 -5.82
N GLY A 176 -3.86 3.23 -6.67
CA GLY A 176 -5.18 2.80 -7.13
C GLY A 176 -5.74 3.58 -8.32
N TYR A 177 -4.95 4.43 -8.95
CA TYR A 177 -5.31 5.08 -10.21
C TYR A 177 -5.31 4.05 -11.35
N ILE A 178 -6.35 4.11 -12.18
CA ILE A 178 -6.50 3.31 -13.40
C ILE A 178 -6.86 4.25 -14.55
N ASP A 179 -6.23 4.02 -15.69
CA ASP A 179 -6.53 4.68 -16.96
C ASP A 179 -7.34 3.72 -17.87
N LEU A 180 -8.27 4.25 -18.66
CA LEU A 180 -9.02 3.46 -19.65
C LEU A 180 -8.10 2.88 -20.75
N HIS A 181 -6.92 3.48 -20.93
CA HIS A 181 -5.88 3.03 -21.86
C HIS A 181 -4.86 2.08 -21.22
N ASP A 182 -4.96 1.78 -19.93
CA ASP A 182 -4.12 0.75 -19.31
C ASP A 182 -4.40 -0.63 -19.93
N GLU A 183 -3.45 -1.57 -19.84
CA GLU A 183 -3.64 -2.89 -20.43
C GLU A 183 -4.74 -3.68 -19.69
N ARG A 184 -5.83 -4.02 -20.39
CA ARG A 184 -6.96 -4.80 -19.85
C ARG A 184 -7.44 -4.29 -18.47
N PRO A 185 -7.96 -3.06 -18.39
CA PRO A 185 -8.33 -2.42 -17.13
C PRO A 185 -9.60 -3.05 -16.52
N THR A 186 -10.38 -3.77 -17.32
CA THR A 186 -11.58 -4.51 -16.93
C THR A 186 -11.36 -6.03 -16.77
N GLY A 187 -10.09 -6.47 -16.73
CA GLY A 187 -9.71 -7.87 -16.56
C GLY A 187 -9.73 -8.68 -17.87
N ILE A 188 -9.89 -10.00 -17.76
CA ILE A 188 -9.89 -10.95 -18.88
C ILE A 188 -11.18 -10.86 -19.70
N ASN A 189 -12.31 -10.49 -19.06
CA ASN A 189 -13.59 -10.36 -19.76
C ASN A 189 -13.67 -9.03 -20.52
N SER A 190 -13.41 -9.06 -21.84
CA SER A 190 -13.48 -7.89 -22.70
C SER A 190 -14.86 -7.22 -22.79
N ASN A 191 -15.92 -7.89 -22.34
CA ASN A 191 -17.28 -7.36 -22.33
C ASN A 191 -17.67 -6.74 -20.97
N SER A 192 -16.79 -6.80 -19.97
CA SER A 192 -16.99 -6.17 -18.67
C SER A 192 -16.70 -4.68 -18.75
N ASP A 193 -17.52 -3.87 -18.09
CA ASP A 193 -17.27 -2.44 -17.86
C ASP A 193 -16.69 -2.15 -16.48
N VAL A 194 -16.67 -3.14 -15.58
CA VAL A 194 -16.13 -3.06 -14.22
C VAL A 194 -14.60 -3.02 -14.24
N LEU A 195 -14.01 -2.01 -13.59
CA LEU A 195 -12.56 -1.87 -13.43
C LEU A 195 -12.06 -2.77 -12.30
N VAL A 196 -10.92 -3.41 -12.53
CA VAL A 196 -10.33 -4.35 -11.57
C VAL A 196 -8.86 -4.17 -11.36
N ASP A 197 -8.42 -4.46 -10.13
CA ASP A 197 -7.02 -4.74 -9.85
C ASP A 197 -6.71 -6.20 -10.19
N LYS A 198 -5.58 -6.41 -10.85
CA LYS A 198 -5.07 -7.71 -11.26
C LYS A 198 -3.97 -8.15 -10.30
N GLU A 199 -4.04 -9.38 -9.81
CA GLU A 199 -3.09 -9.92 -8.83
C GLU A 199 -2.70 -11.36 -9.20
N PHE A 200 -1.44 -11.71 -8.94
CA PHE A 200 -0.96 -13.09 -8.98
C PHE A 200 -0.52 -13.49 -7.58
N PHE A 201 -1.33 -14.32 -6.96
CA PHE A 201 -1.14 -14.75 -5.58
C PHE A 201 -0.56 -16.17 -5.54
N SER A 202 0.41 -16.47 -4.67
CA SER A 202 0.94 -17.84 -4.58
C SER A 202 -0.15 -18.85 -4.24
N ALA A 203 -0.18 -19.99 -4.95
CA ALA A 203 -1.16 -21.05 -4.67
C ALA A 203 -0.93 -21.65 -3.27
N GLU A 204 0.32 -21.75 -2.83
CA GLU A 204 0.64 -22.23 -1.48
C GLU A 204 0.15 -21.27 -0.40
N GLU A 205 0.33 -19.96 -0.59
CA GLU A 205 -0.18 -18.96 0.35
C GLU A 205 -1.70 -18.88 0.35
N TRP A 206 -2.32 -18.98 -0.83
CA TRP A 206 -3.77 -19.00 -0.98
C TRP A 206 -4.38 -20.11 -0.12
N ASN A 207 -3.82 -21.32 -0.22
CA ASN A 207 -4.23 -22.47 0.57
C ASN A 207 -3.92 -22.28 2.07
N ALA A 208 -2.72 -21.81 2.41
CA ALA A 208 -2.29 -21.64 3.80
C ALA A 208 -3.09 -20.56 4.55
N LEU A 209 -3.55 -19.52 3.85
CA LEU A 209 -4.40 -18.46 4.41
C LEU A 209 -5.86 -18.88 4.58
N GLY A 210 -6.25 -20.03 4.00
CA GLY A 210 -7.56 -20.63 4.22
C GLY A 210 -8.73 -19.78 3.70
N ILE A 211 -8.52 -19.04 2.60
CA ILE A 211 -9.56 -18.21 1.98
C ILE A 211 -10.69 -19.11 1.48
N LYS A 212 -11.87 -18.98 2.08
CA LYS A 212 -13.02 -19.84 1.77
C LYS A 212 -13.75 -19.32 0.54
N LYS A 213 -14.24 -20.24 -0.29
CA LYS A 213 -15.08 -19.90 -1.46
C LYS A 213 -16.30 -19.06 -1.09
N SER A 214 -16.89 -19.27 0.09
CA SER A 214 -18.04 -18.49 0.60
C SER A 214 -17.72 -17.03 0.94
N GLN A 215 -16.43 -16.67 1.03
CA GLN A 215 -15.99 -15.29 1.25
C GLN A 215 -15.76 -14.56 -0.07
N ILE A 216 -15.66 -15.26 -1.19
CA ILE A 216 -15.32 -14.66 -2.49
C ILE A 216 -16.53 -13.90 -3.03
N GLY A 217 -16.33 -12.63 -3.39
CA GLY A 217 -17.34 -11.79 -4.02
C GLY A 217 -18.52 -11.38 -3.12
N ASN A 218 -18.50 -11.72 -1.83
CA ASN A 218 -19.65 -11.53 -0.94
C ASN A 218 -19.85 -10.08 -0.45
N THR A 219 -18.91 -9.17 -0.74
CA THR A 219 -19.03 -7.74 -0.43
C THR A 219 -19.10 -6.88 -1.69
N ILE A 220 -19.17 -7.47 -2.89
CA ILE A 220 -19.36 -6.71 -4.12
C ILE A 220 -20.77 -6.09 -4.10
N ASP A 221 -20.81 -4.77 -4.20
CA ASP A 221 -22.03 -3.97 -4.24
C ASP A 221 -22.07 -3.28 -5.61
N SER A 222 -23.03 -3.66 -6.47
CA SER A 222 -23.13 -3.15 -7.83
C SER A 222 -23.30 -1.63 -7.90
N ASP A 223 -23.80 -1.02 -6.81
CA ASP A 223 -24.01 0.43 -6.73
C ASP A 223 -22.78 1.17 -6.18
N ASP A 224 -21.72 0.45 -5.80
CA ASP A 224 -20.50 0.98 -5.16
C ASP A 224 -19.20 0.46 -5.79
N ILE A 225 -19.22 0.09 -7.07
CA ILE A 225 -18.05 -0.40 -7.83
C ILE A 225 -17.66 0.56 -8.94
N LEU A 226 -16.36 0.74 -9.17
CA LEU A 226 -15.85 1.58 -10.24
C LEU A 226 -16.09 0.93 -11.61
N THR A 227 -16.86 1.61 -12.46
CA THR A 227 -17.10 1.22 -13.86
C THR A 227 -16.44 2.16 -14.85
N SER A 228 -16.32 1.74 -16.10
CA SER A 228 -15.68 2.52 -17.18
C SER A 228 -16.47 3.80 -17.46
N SER A 229 -17.80 3.75 -17.31
CA SER A 229 -18.67 4.94 -17.39
C SER A 229 -18.32 5.94 -16.29
N GLU A 230 -18.24 5.49 -15.04
CA GLU A 230 -17.91 6.37 -13.92
C GLU A 230 -16.50 6.93 -13.98
N LEU A 231 -15.53 6.10 -14.40
CA LEU A 231 -14.17 6.56 -14.63
C LEU A 231 -14.17 7.67 -15.69
N SER A 232 -14.89 7.50 -16.80
CA SER A 232 -15.02 8.51 -17.86
C SER A 232 -15.63 9.82 -17.34
N GLU A 233 -16.67 9.74 -16.52
CA GLU A 233 -17.28 10.89 -15.84
C GLU A 233 -16.33 11.57 -14.83
N CYS A 234 -15.29 10.87 -14.37
CA CYS A 234 -14.28 11.38 -13.44
C CYS A 234 -12.94 11.77 -14.12
N THR A 235 -12.74 11.45 -15.41
CA THR A 235 -11.48 11.70 -16.14
C THR A 235 -11.28 13.16 -16.56
N GLU A 236 -10.03 13.49 -16.94
CA GLU A 236 -9.57 14.82 -17.37
C GLU A 236 -10.41 15.48 -18.48
N ALA A 237 -11.11 14.69 -19.32
CA ALA A 237 -11.88 15.19 -20.45
C ALA A 237 -13.27 15.75 -20.09
N SER A 238 -13.80 15.47 -18.89
CA SER A 238 -15.18 15.82 -18.50
C SER A 238 -15.26 16.96 -17.47
N ILE A 239 -14.16 17.35 -16.85
CA ILE A 239 -14.10 18.43 -15.85
C ILE A 239 -12.93 19.36 -16.18
N THR A 240 -13.23 20.59 -16.62
CA THR A 240 -12.28 21.61 -17.11
C THR A 240 -11.21 22.06 -16.09
N ALA A 241 -11.17 21.48 -14.90
CA ALA A 241 -10.28 21.90 -13.82
C ALA A 241 -9.96 20.74 -12.86
N ARG A 242 -9.12 19.76 -13.22
CA ARG A 242 -8.53 18.86 -12.20
C ARG A 242 -7.12 18.36 -12.54
N ASN A 243 -6.12 19.15 -12.14
CA ASN A 243 -4.87 18.59 -11.58
C ASN A 243 -5.12 17.85 -10.23
N GLU A 244 -6.38 17.76 -9.79
CA GLU A 244 -6.83 17.39 -8.44
C GLU A 244 -7.15 15.90 -8.27
N PHE A 245 -7.70 15.21 -9.28
CA PHE A 245 -8.11 13.80 -9.15
C PHE A 245 -6.94 12.88 -8.74
N PHE A 246 -5.74 13.16 -9.26
CA PHE A 246 -4.52 12.45 -8.87
C PHE A 246 -4.17 12.67 -7.39
N SER A 247 -4.22 13.92 -6.95
CA SER A 247 -3.93 14.28 -5.58
C SER A 247 -5.01 13.74 -4.63
N ASP A 248 -6.25 13.58 -5.10
CA ASP A 248 -7.35 12.97 -4.36
C ASP A 248 -7.05 11.51 -3.99
N HIS A 249 -6.31 10.75 -4.81
CA HIS A 249 -5.84 9.41 -4.41
C HIS A 249 -4.91 9.47 -3.20
N ILE A 250 -4.02 10.46 -3.14
CA ILE A 250 -3.14 10.65 -1.99
C ILE A 250 -3.95 11.11 -0.78
N LEU A 251 -4.88 12.06 -0.93
CA LEU A 251 -5.77 12.48 0.15
C LEU A 251 -6.58 11.30 0.69
N ASN A 252 -7.05 10.41 -0.18
CA ASN A 252 -7.78 9.20 0.22
C ASN A 252 -6.90 8.22 0.99
N HIS A 253 -5.64 8.03 0.58
CA HIS A 253 -4.67 7.22 1.34
C HIS A 253 -4.38 7.81 2.72
N LEU A 254 -4.15 9.12 2.81
CA LEU A 254 -3.90 9.80 4.08
C LEU A 254 -5.12 9.70 5.01
N LYS A 255 -6.32 9.92 4.46
CA LYS A 255 -7.58 9.73 5.19
C LYS A 255 -7.71 8.30 5.71
N HIS A 256 -7.49 7.30 4.86
CA HIS A 256 -7.60 5.89 5.22
C HIS A 256 -6.61 5.51 6.31
N TYR A 257 -5.35 5.92 6.18
CA TYR A 257 -4.32 5.71 7.19
C TYR A 257 -4.72 6.21 8.58
N PHE A 258 -5.16 7.46 8.69
CA PHE A 258 -5.57 8.04 9.96
C PHE A 258 -6.83 7.38 10.51
N GLN A 259 -7.79 7.04 9.64
CA GLN A 259 -9.01 6.32 10.01
C GLN A 259 -8.68 4.94 10.61
N VAL A 260 -7.86 4.15 9.91
CA VAL A 260 -7.38 2.84 10.39
C VAL A 260 -6.67 2.98 11.73
N CYS A 261 -5.80 3.97 11.88
CA CYS A 261 -5.13 4.24 13.15
C CYS A 261 -6.12 4.49 14.29
N LYS A 262 -7.12 5.36 14.07
CA LYS A 262 -8.17 5.65 15.06
C LYS A 262 -8.99 4.41 15.42
N ASP A 263 -9.41 3.64 14.42
CA ASP A 263 -10.22 2.44 14.61
C ASP A 263 -9.46 1.35 15.39
N HIS A 264 -8.12 1.40 15.37
CA HIS A 264 -7.25 0.51 16.13
C HIS A 264 -6.72 1.12 17.44
N GLY A 265 -7.27 2.24 17.90
CA GLY A 265 -6.94 2.88 19.18
C GLY A 265 -5.61 3.65 19.18
N ILE A 266 -5.06 3.98 18.01
CA ILE A 266 -3.85 4.77 17.86
C ILE A 266 -4.24 6.25 17.76
N SER A 267 -3.60 7.11 18.56
CA SER A 267 -3.86 8.55 18.51
C SER A 267 -3.36 9.16 17.18
N ILE A 268 -4.05 10.20 16.70
CA ILE A 268 -3.61 10.97 15.51
C ILE A 268 -2.19 11.50 15.69
N ALA A 269 -1.84 11.95 16.90
CA ALA A 269 -0.51 12.46 17.21
C ALA A 269 0.61 11.41 17.08
N LYS A 270 0.33 10.13 17.35
CA LYS A 270 1.26 9.02 17.06
C LYS A 270 1.25 8.70 15.58
N ALA A 271 0.06 8.50 14.98
CA ALA A 271 -0.07 8.18 13.56
C ALA A 271 0.67 9.20 12.66
N GLN A 272 0.56 10.50 12.95
CA GLN A 272 1.25 11.57 12.22
C GLN A 272 2.76 11.36 12.14
N LYS A 273 3.40 10.75 13.14
CA LYS A 273 4.86 10.61 13.22
C LYS A 273 5.40 9.36 12.51
N GLN A 274 4.52 8.46 12.06
CA GLN A 274 4.84 7.12 11.54
C GLN A 274 4.60 7.00 10.01
N ILE A 275 4.36 8.11 9.32
CA ILE A 275 4.09 8.14 7.88
C ILE A 275 4.97 9.16 7.16
N THR A 276 5.46 8.84 5.97
CA THR A 276 6.28 9.74 5.13
C THR A 276 5.94 9.58 3.65
N ILE A 277 6.59 10.31 2.76
CA ILE A 277 6.56 10.07 1.31
C ILE A 277 7.71 9.11 0.95
N GLY A 278 7.37 8.01 0.30
CA GLY A 278 8.32 7.06 -0.28
C GLY A 278 8.14 7.02 -1.78
N SER A 279 8.67 8.02 -2.50
CA SER A 279 8.23 8.31 -3.88
C SER A 279 8.42 7.16 -4.86
N ASP A 280 9.44 6.32 -4.67
CA ASP A 280 9.88 5.31 -5.64
C ASP A 280 10.31 5.93 -6.98
N PHE A 281 10.74 7.22 -6.95
CA PHE A 281 11.32 7.89 -8.12
C PHE A 281 12.56 7.14 -8.62
N ASP A 282 12.76 7.18 -9.95
CA ASP A 282 13.80 6.45 -10.68
C ASP A 282 13.70 4.91 -10.58
N GLY A 283 12.65 4.38 -9.95
CA GLY A 283 12.22 2.99 -10.06
C GLY A 283 11.44 2.70 -11.36
N LEU A 284 10.94 1.46 -11.51
CA LEU A 284 10.01 1.07 -12.59
C LEU A 284 8.58 1.57 -12.30
N ILE A 285 8.46 2.83 -11.94
CA ILE A 285 7.20 3.45 -11.58
C ILE A 285 6.52 4.09 -12.78
N ASN A 286 5.19 4.22 -12.68
CA ASN A 286 4.42 5.11 -13.53
C ASN A 286 4.05 6.35 -12.71
N PRO A 287 4.95 7.36 -12.63
CA PRO A 287 4.67 8.56 -11.87
C PRO A 287 3.56 9.33 -12.56
N PHE A 288 2.77 10.06 -11.78
CA PHE A 288 1.79 10.96 -12.38
C PHE A 288 2.49 12.05 -13.19
N ALA A 289 1.90 12.46 -14.32
CA ALA A 289 2.48 13.50 -15.19
C ALA A 289 2.70 14.84 -14.46
N ASN A 290 1.85 15.15 -13.48
CA ASN A 290 1.93 16.33 -12.62
C ASN A 290 2.91 16.19 -11.44
N ILE A 291 3.43 14.99 -11.14
CA ILE A 291 4.47 14.75 -10.12
C ILE A 291 5.53 13.81 -10.71
N SER A 292 5.95 14.11 -11.93
CA SER A 292 6.88 13.27 -12.70
C SER A 292 8.30 13.27 -12.12
N THR A 293 8.64 14.27 -11.31
CA THR A 293 9.99 14.48 -10.78
C THR A 293 9.96 15.15 -9.41
N VAL A 294 11.09 15.09 -8.69
CA VAL A 294 11.28 15.73 -7.39
C VAL A 294 11.00 17.24 -7.39
N GLN A 295 11.21 17.94 -8.52
CA GLN A 295 10.95 19.38 -8.61
C GLN A 295 9.48 19.74 -8.36
N LYS A 296 8.56 18.80 -8.61
CA LYS A 296 7.11 19.00 -8.43
C LYS A 296 6.60 18.57 -7.05
N MET A 297 7.47 18.07 -6.15
CA MET A 297 7.06 17.69 -4.78
C MET A 297 6.57 18.90 -3.96
N SER A 298 7.06 20.11 -4.24
CA SER A 298 6.55 21.33 -3.60
C SER A 298 5.07 21.58 -3.91
N ASP A 299 4.64 21.21 -5.11
CA ASP A 299 3.27 21.43 -5.57
C ASP A 299 2.33 20.45 -4.88
N LEU A 300 2.71 19.17 -4.79
CA LEU A 300 1.98 18.18 -4.00
C LEU A 300 1.90 18.59 -2.52
N LYS A 301 3.02 19.05 -1.94
CA LYS A 301 3.06 19.53 -0.55
C LYS A 301 2.07 20.67 -0.33
N THR A 302 2.06 21.64 -1.24
CA THR A 302 1.13 22.78 -1.21
C THR A 302 -0.31 22.33 -1.37
N TYR A 303 -0.58 21.41 -2.30
CA TYR A 303 -1.90 20.86 -2.53
C TYR A 303 -2.45 20.15 -1.28
N ILE A 304 -1.67 19.26 -0.65
CA ILE A 304 -2.11 18.55 0.56
C ILE A 304 -2.38 19.55 1.69
N ARG A 305 -1.49 20.54 1.88
CA ARG A 305 -1.70 21.59 2.89
C ARG A 305 -3.01 22.33 2.69
N MET A 306 -3.32 22.71 1.46
CA MET A 306 -4.51 23.49 1.15
C MET A 306 -5.80 22.67 1.20
N ASN A 307 -5.76 21.39 0.83
CA ASN A 307 -6.98 20.61 0.54
C ASN A 307 -7.31 19.53 1.57
N LEU A 308 -6.33 18.98 2.30
CA LEU A 308 -6.55 17.81 3.16
C LEU A 308 -7.64 18.05 4.21
N LEU A 309 -7.63 19.19 4.90
CA LEU A 309 -8.63 19.44 5.94
C LEU A 309 -10.05 19.58 5.38
N TYR A 310 -10.22 20.19 4.20
CA TYR A 310 -11.51 20.31 3.54
C TYR A 310 -12.01 18.93 3.11
N PHE A 311 -11.15 18.17 2.44
CA PHE A 311 -11.44 16.78 2.05
C PHE A 311 -11.90 15.93 3.25
N LEU A 312 -11.20 16.01 4.38
CA LEU A 312 -11.57 15.24 5.57
C LEU A 312 -12.90 15.68 6.20
N LYS A 313 -13.26 16.97 6.13
CA LYS A 313 -14.51 17.52 6.69
C LYS A 313 -15.75 17.13 5.88
N ASP A 314 -15.58 16.88 4.58
CA ASP A 314 -16.68 16.52 3.69
C ASP A 314 -17.10 15.04 3.81
N LEU A 315 -16.27 14.21 4.44
CA LEU A 315 -16.50 12.77 4.62
C LEU A 315 -17.18 12.47 5.96
N LYS A 316 -18.12 11.52 5.95
CA LYS A 316 -18.93 11.19 7.14
C LYS A 316 -18.12 10.63 8.31
N ASP A 317 -17.06 9.90 8.01
CA ASP A 317 -16.20 9.25 9.00
C ASP A 317 -15.10 10.18 9.49
N SER A 318 -14.30 10.78 8.59
CA SER A 318 -13.16 11.60 9.01
C SER A 318 -13.53 12.94 9.62
N LYS A 319 -14.71 13.51 9.33
CA LYS A 319 -15.17 14.74 9.99
C LYS A 319 -15.23 14.63 11.52
N LYS A 320 -15.30 13.39 12.06
CA LYS A 320 -15.39 13.12 13.50
C LYS A 320 -14.05 13.31 14.22
N TRP A 321 -12.93 13.21 13.52
CA TRP A 321 -11.58 13.27 14.10
C TRP A 321 -10.65 14.28 13.43
N CYS A 322 -11.02 14.84 12.27
CA CYS A 322 -10.13 15.70 11.48
C CYS A 322 -9.66 16.96 12.23
N SER A 323 -10.39 17.42 13.24
CA SER A 323 -9.99 18.53 14.12
C SER A 323 -8.80 18.21 15.02
N GLU A 324 -8.48 16.93 15.24
CA GLU A 324 -7.29 16.48 15.98
C GLU A 324 -6.00 16.62 15.16
N LEU A 325 -6.10 16.77 13.83
CA LEU A 325 -4.95 16.85 12.92
C LEU A 325 -4.55 18.30 12.67
N ASN A 326 -3.34 18.68 13.08
CA ASN A 326 -2.74 19.93 12.65
C ASN A 326 -2.09 19.75 11.27
N VAL A 327 -2.80 20.13 10.22
CA VAL A 327 -2.37 19.91 8.82
C VAL A 327 -1.06 20.64 8.50
N ASP A 328 -0.83 21.85 9.01
CA ASP A 328 0.40 22.60 8.72
C ASP A 328 1.64 21.88 9.27
N VAL A 329 1.55 21.39 10.50
CA VAL A 329 2.63 20.59 11.11
C VAL A 329 2.75 19.24 10.42
N PHE A 330 1.61 18.59 10.16
CA PHE A 330 1.58 17.27 9.54
C PHE A 330 2.26 17.25 8.17
N VAL A 331 2.05 18.27 7.33
CA VAL A 331 2.65 18.32 5.99
C VAL A 331 4.17 18.46 6.06
N GLU A 332 4.72 19.21 7.02
CA GLU A 332 6.17 19.25 7.25
C GLU A 332 6.72 17.91 7.75
N ASP A 333 5.96 17.25 8.63
CA ASP A 333 6.29 15.92 9.14
C ASP A 333 6.30 14.86 8.04
N LEU A 334 5.26 14.82 7.20
CA LEU A 334 5.08 13.87 6.10
C LEU A 334 6.23 13.97 5.07
N PHE A 335 6.59 15.19 4.67
CA PHE A 335 7.57 15.42 3.60
C PHE A 335 9.02 15.41 4.08
N TYR A 336 9.29 15.62 5.36
CA TYR A 336 10.68 15.72 5.83
C TYR A 336 10.88 15.23 7.26
N ASN A 337 10.20 15.82 8.25
CA ASN A 337 10.65 15.64 9.64
C ASN A 337 10.51 14.19 10.12
N ASN A 338 9.51 13.43 9.66
CA ASN A 338 9.36 12.02 10.04
C ASN A 338 10.54 11.18 9.56
N GLY A 339 10.86 11.26 8.26
CA GLY A 339 12.01 10.56 7.69
C GLY A 339 13.32 10.99 8.36
N TYR A 340 13.52 12.29 8.55
CA TYR A 340 14.70 12.83 9.23
C TYR A 340 14.81 12.32 10.68
N ARG A 341 13.74 12.38 11.48
CA ARG A 341 13.73 11.89 12.87
C ARG A 341 14.01 10.40 12.93
N PHE A 342 13.39 9.62 12.04
CA PHE A 342 13.57 8.17 11.99
C PHE A 342 15.02 7.79 11.69
N ILE A 343 15.63 8.42 10.68
CA ILE A 343 17.03 8.21 10.32
C ILE A 343 17.94 8.67 11.45
N LYS A 344 17.76 9.90 11.96
CA LYS A 344 18.62 10.49 13.00
C LYS A 344 18.63 9.68 14.29
N SER A 345 17.51 9.06 14.68
CA SER A 345 17.45 8.21 15.88
C SER A 345 18.29 6.93 15.81
N ARG A 346 18.93 6.64 14.67
CA ARG A 346 19.71 5.43 14.40
C ARG A 346 21.20 5.71 14.12
N PHE A 347 21.60 6.96 14.30
CA PHE A 347 22.98 7.45 14.42
C PHE A 347 23.20 7.90 15.86
#